data_AF-A0A1C6C8S8-F1
#
_entry.id   AF-A0A1C6C8S8-F1
#
_cell.length_a   1.000
_cell.length_b   1.000
_cell.length_c   1.000
_cell.angle_alpha   90.00
_cell.angle_beta   90.00
_cell.angle_gamma   90.00
#
_symmetry.space_group_name_H-M   'P 1'
#
loop_
_entity.id
_entity.type
_entity.pdbx_description
1 polymer ?
#
loop_
_entity_poly.entity_id
_entity_poly.type
_entity_poly.pdbx_seq_one_letter_code
_entity_poly.pdbx_strand_id
1 'polypeptide(L)'
;MPEIKTGNAGNQAQGGRALSSQPVFHAQFPVGKQEYAEFGQAPYVWLIKFHLICLAVILLSFLMQAITEQNYLCCACVSGASALLCGSYDIQAERGSRLAYRRHMISEGKPGTIYFLNFCGYLVSATDTHTPVSYDYKSIVSIAESERFFLLFLPYRLYIPVEKAAICGGSREEFLSYLFSKCPRCRSAVQKVKYKRQICLALAILFLAAFLLGFALFVFDSVRKAAAYPKGEIEKMLLIALKLL
;
A
#
# COMPACT_ATOMS: atom_id res chain seq x y z
N MET A 1 -19.57 22.75 55.67
CA MET A 1 -18.17 22.32 55.46
C MET A 1 -17.84 21.25 56.50
N PRO A 2 -17.56 20.02 56.05
CA PRO A 2 -16.73 19.10 56.83
C PRO A 2 -15.46 18.73 56.04
N GLU A 3 -14.36 18.64 56.78
CA GLU A 3 -13.02 18.28 56.35
C GLU A 3 -12.97 16.87 55.74
N ILE A 4 -12.35 16.76 54.56
CA ILE A 4 -12.01 15.48 53.96
C ILE A 4 -10.63 15.07 54.49
N LYS A 5 -10.62 14.08 55.37
CA LYS A 5 -9.42 13.39 55.82
C LYS A 5 -8.79 12.62 54.65
N THR A 6 -7.50 12.83 54.48
CA THR A 6 -6.59 12.11 53.60
C THR A 6 -6.56 10.62 53.93
N GLY A 7 -6.95 9.78 52.98
CA GLY A 7 -6.89 8.32 53.06
C GLY A 7 -6.21 7.76 51.82
N ASN A 8 -4.97 7.35 51.99
CA ASN A 8 -4.10 6.72 51.00
C ASN A 8 -4.61 5.29 50.72
N ALA A 9 -4.97 4.96 49.47
CA ALA A 9 -5.24 3.58 49.08
C ALA A 9 -4.99 3.34 47.59
N GLY A 10 -3.94 2.58 47.30
CA GLY A 10 -4.02 1.53 46.27
C GLY A 10 -3.83 1.94 44.82
N ASN A 11 -2.69 2.53 44.49
CA ASN A 11 -2.20 2.57 43.11
C ASN A 11 -1.59 1.20 42.75
N GLN A 12 -2.42 0.20 42.45
CA GLN A 12 -1.97 -1.08 41.90
C GLN A 12 -3.10 -1.79 41.14
N ALA A 13 -3.19 -1.53 39.84
CA ALA A 13 -3.52 -2.55 38.85
C ALA A 13 -3.17 -2.02 37.45
N GLN A 14 -2.32 -2.77 36.73
CA GLN A 14 -2.03 -2.68 35.28
C GLN A 14 -0.99 -1.67 34.75
N GLY A 15 -0.07 -1.14 35.57
CA GLY A 15 1.08 -0.35 35.10
C GLY A 15 2.45 -1.06 35.07
N GLY A 16 2.50 -2.35 35.41
CA GLY A 16 3.71 -3.01 35.93
C GLY A 16 4.69 -3.66 34.94
N ARG A 17 4.74 -3.29 33.66
CA ARG A 17 5.76 -3.82 32.72
C ARG A 17 6.64 -2.79 32.03
N ALA A 18 6.42 -1.49 32.24
CA ALA A 18 6.92 -0.47 31.33
C ALA A 18 8.22 0.27 31.74
N LEU A 19 8.87 0.00 32.88
CA LEU A 19 9.87 0.97 33.40
C LEU A 19 11.15 0.42 34.08
N SER A 20 11.66 -0.78 33.74
CA SER A 20 12.89 -1.30 34.39
C SER A 20 14.09 -1.54 33.46
N SER A 21 13.99 -1.29 32.16
CA SER A 21 15.12 -1.40 31.23
C SER A 21 15.34 -0.08 30.52
N GLN A 22 16.54 0.52 30.67
CA GLN A 22 16.92 1.70 29.89
C GLN A 22 16.76 1.42 28.39
N PRO A 23 16.21 2.36 27.60
CA PRO A 23 16.05 2.18 26.17
C PRO A 23 17.42 2.07 25.50
N VAL A 24 17.59 1.04 24.67
CA VAL A 24 18.79 0.88 23.84
C VAL A 24 18.78 1.91 22.71
N PHE A 25 17.61 2.12 22.12
CA PHE A 25 17.36 3.21 21.17
C PHE A 25 16.10 3.98 21.60
N HIS A 26 16.05 5.26 21.26
CA HIS A 26 14.84 6.05 21.40
C HIS A 26 14.69 7.01 20.22
N ALA A 27 13.47 7.42 19.92
CA ALA A 27 13.19 8.41 18.90
C ALA A 27 12.03 9.31 19.32
N GLN A 28 12.19 10.61 19.08
CA GLN A 28 11.14 11.60 19.30
C GLN A 28 11.01 12.48 18.06
N PHE A 29 9.81 12.51 17.48
CA PHE A 29 9.57 13.26 16.24
C PHE A 29 8.12 13.71 16.09
N PRO A 30 7.87 14.86 15.44
CA PRO A 30 6.53 15.30 15.12
C PRO A 30 5.97 14.52 13.92
N VAL A 31 4.68 14.20 13.98
CA VAL A 31 3.93 13.61 12.87
C VAL A 31 2.75 14.50 12.56
N GLY A 32 2.70 15.00 11.32
CA GLY A 32 1.59 15.77 10.79
C GLY A 32 1.20 15.31 9.38
N LYS A 33 0.55 16.20 8.63
CA LYS A 33 -0.02 15.88 7.31
C LYS A 33 1.01 15.33 6.31
N GLN A 34 2.21 15.89 6.30
CA GLN A 34 3.26 15.50 5.35
C GLN A 34 3.76 14.08 5.63
N GLU A 35 3.96 13.76 6.90
CA GLU A 35 4.39 12.44 7.36
C GLU A 35 3.33 11.38 7.02
N TYR A 36 2.04 11.70 7.24
CA TYR A 36 0.94 10.81 6.81
C TYR A 36 0.89 10.56 5.30
N ALA A 37 1.30 11.54 4.48
CA ALA A 37 1.40 11.36 3.03
C ALA A 37 2.57 10.44 2.66
N GLU A 38 3.68 10.50 3.38
CA GLU A 38 4.81 9.59 3.20
C GLU A 38 4.46 8.16 3.63
N PHE A 39 3.76 8.00 4.76
CA PHE A 39 3.25 6.70 5.20
C PHE A 39 2.23 6.10 4.23
N GLY A 40 1.47 6.97 3.54
CA GLY A 40 0.54 6.58 2.49
C GLY A 40 1.19 5.83 1.32
N GLN A 41 2.52 5.81 1.23
CA GLN A 41 3.24 5.02 0.22
C GLN A 41 3.39 3.55 0.62
N ALA A 42 3.24 3.20 1.89
CA ALA A 42 3.44 1.86 2.43
C ALA A 42 2.58 0.77 1.75
N PRO A 43 1.29 0.99 1.43
CA PRO A 43 0.46 0.01 0.72
C PRO A 43 0.99 -0.35 -0.67
N TYR A 44 1.68 0.58 -1.35
CA TYR A 44 2.21 0.37 -2.71
C TYR A 44 3.35 -0.65 -2.75
N VAL A 45 3.95 -1.00 -1.61
CA VAL A 45 4.92 -2.09 -1.49
C VAL A 45 4.32 -3.43 -1.90
N TRP A 46 3.07 -3.67 -1.52
CA TRP A 46 2.33 -4.87 -1.91
C TRP A 46 1.69 -4.69 -3.29
N LEU A 47 1.14 -3.51 -3.56
CA LEU A 47 0.39 -3.23 -4.78
C LEU A 47 1.24 -3.36 -6.06
N ILE A 48 2.53 -3.02 -5.99
CA ILE A 48 3.44 -3.19 -7.13
C ILE A 48 3.57 -4.66 -7.57
N LYS A 49 3.53 -5.62 -6.62
CA LYS A 49 3.60 -7.05 -6.96
C LYS A 49 2.37 -7.47 -7.75
N PHE A 50 1.20 -6.96 -7.37
CA PHE A 50 -0.05 -7.18 -8.09
C PHE A 50 0.02 -6.58 -9.50
N HIS A 51 0.51 -5.35 -9.66
CA HIS A 51 0.70 -4.74 -10.98
C HIS A 51 1.64 -5.56 -11.87
N LEU A 52 2.75 -6.08 -11.32
CA LEU A 52 3.67 -6.92 -12.09
C LEU A 52 3.02 -8.22 -12.57
N ILE A 53 2.13 -8.81 -11.77
CA ILE A 53 1.34 -9.98 -12.20
C ILE A 53 0.40 -9.60 -13.34
N CYS A 54 -0.33 -8.49 -13.21
CA CYS A 54 -1.19 -7.99 -14.29
C CYS A 54 -0.40 -7.70 -15.57
N LEU A 55 0.78 -7.10 -15.46
CA LEU A 55 1.68 -6.86 -16.59
C LEU A 55 2.06 -8.17 -17.29
N ALA A 56 2.47 -9.20 -16.53
CA ALA A 56 2.81 -10.50 -17.10
C ALA A 56 1.63 -11.14 -17.84
N VAL A 57 0.42 -11.06 -17.28
CA VAL A 57 -0.81 -11.57 -17.92
C VAL A 57 -1.14 -10.82 -19.20
N ILE A 58 -1.02 -9.49 -19.21
CA ILE A 58 -1.22 -8.67 -20.41
C ILE A 58 -0.21 -9.06 -21.49
N LEU A 59 1.08 -9.12 -21.16
CA LEU A 59 2.13 -9.49 -22.10
C LEU A 59 1.90 -10.88 -22.69
N LEU A 60 1.52 -11.86 -21.86
CA LEU A 60 1.19 -13.21 -22.31
C LEU A 60 -0.03 -13.22 -23.25
N SER A 61 -1.05 -12.42 -22.95
CA SER A 61 -2.23 -12.28 -23.82
C SER A 61 -1.86 -11.73 -25.20
N PHE A 62 -1.04 -10.67 -25.25
CA PHE A 62 -0.54 -10.11 -26.51
C PHE A 62 0.38 -11.08 -27.27
N LEU A 63 1.22 -11.85 -26.57
CA LEU A 63 2.08 -12.87 -27.18
C LEU A 63 1.25 -14.00 -27.82
N MET A 64 0.27 -14.54 -27.08
CA MET A 64 -0.63 -15.57 -27.60
C MET A 64 -1.39 -15.10 -28.83
N GLN A 65 -1.87 -13.85 -28.79
CA GLN A 65 -2.54 -13.21 -29.92
C GLN A 65 -1.62 -13.08 -31.15
N ALA A 66 -0.35 -12.71 -30.96
CA ALA A 66 0.62 -12.62 -32.05
C ALA A 66 0.94 -13.98 -32.70
N ILE A 67 0.89 -15.07 -31.92
CA ILE A 67 1.15 -16.43 -32.43
C ILE A 67 -0.08 -17.03 -33.13
N THR A 68 -1.28 -16.75 -32.62
CA THR A 68 -2.50 -17.45 -33.03
C THR A 68 -3.35 -16.71 -34.07
N GLU A 69 -2.93 -15.51 -34.50
CA GLU A 69 -3.68 -14.63 -35.42
C GLU A 69 -5.17 -14.46 -35.05
N GLN A 70 -5.49 -14.47 -33.76
CA GLN A 70 -6.87 -14.42 -33.27
C GLN A 70 -7.43 -12.98 -33.23
N ASN A 71 -8.47 -12.72 -32.45
CA ASN A 71 -9.13 -11.42 -32.33
C ASN A 71 -8.51 -10.59 -31.17
N TYR A 72 -8.10 -9.35 -31.46
CA TYR A 72 -7.53 -8.40 -30.48
C TYR A 72 -8.47 -8.01 -29.34
N LEU A 73 -9.76 -8.36 -29.42
CA LEU A 73 -10.75 -8.11 -28.37
C LEU A 73 -10.34 -8.70 -27.01
N CYS A 74 -9.76 -9.91 -26.98
CA CYS A 74 -9.35 -10.53 -25.71
C CYS A 74 -8.23 -9.71 -25.04
N CYS A 75 -7.23 -9.28 -25.82
CA CYS A 75 -6.13 -8.43 -25.34
C CYS A 75 -6.66 -7.10 -24.79
N ALA A 76 -7.63 -6.49 -25.48
CA ALA A 76 -8.29 -5.28 -25.02
C ALA A 76 -9.03 -5.54 -23.70
N CYS A 77 -9.86 -6.59 -23.59
CA CYS A 77 -10.58 -6.89 -22.36
C CYS A 77 -9.65 -7.13 -21.16
N VAL A 78 -8.57 -7.90 -21.32
CA VAL A 78 -7.61 -8.20 -20.25
C VAL A 78 -6.87 -6.94 -19.78
N SER A 79 -6.38 -6.13 -20.72
CA SER A 79 -5.69 -4.87 -20.39
C SER A 79 -6.63 -3.84 -19.77
N GLY A 80 -7.85 -3.70 -20.29
CA GLY A 80 -8.88 -2.81 -19.74
C GLY A 80 -9.31 -3.21 -18.32
N ALA A 81 -9.59 -4.49 -18.09
CA ALA A 81 -9.92 -5.00 -16.75
C ALA A 81 -8.77 -4.78 -15.77
N SER A 82 -7.53 -5.02 -16.20
CA SER A 82 -6.33 -4.79 -15.39
C SER A 82 -6.14 -3.31 -15.04
N ALA A 83 -6.35 -2.41 -16.00
CA ALA A 83 -6.28 -0.96 -15.80
C ALA A 83 -7.31 -0.48 -14.78
N LEU A 84 -8.56 -0.94 -14.89
CA LEU A 84 -9.63 -0.60 -13.96
C LEU A 84 -9.35 -1.14 -12.55
N LEU A 85 -8.95 -2.40 -12.42
CA LEU A 85 -8.63 -3.01 -11.13
C LEU A 85 -7.46 -2.27 -10.47
N CYS A 86 -6.34 -2.13 -11.16
CA CYS A 86 -5.14 -1.48 -10.64
C CYS A 86 -5.39 0.00 -10.29
N GLY A 87 -6.05 0.75 -11.18
CA GLY A 87 -6.42 2.14 -10.94
C GLY A 87 -7.36 2.31 -9.76
N SER A 88 -8.32 1.40 -9.57
CA SER A 88 -9.21 1.43 -8.41
C SER A 88 -8.48 1.22 -7.10
N TYR A 89 -7.47 0.34 -7.06
CA TYR A 89 -6.65 0.11 -5.88
C TYR A 89 -5.74 1.31 -5.57
N ASP A 90 -5.18 1.97 -6.59
CA ASP A 90 -4.39 3.19 -6.42
C ASP A 90 -5.23 4.30 -5.79
N ILE A 91 -6.47 4.48 -6.25
CA ILE A 91 -7.43 5.44 -5.68
C ILE A 91 -7.77 5.08 -4.24
N GLN A 92 -8.01 3.79 -3.95
CA GLN A 92 -8.30 3.32 -2.60
C GLN A 92 -7.12 3.55 -1.63
N ALA A 93 -5.89 3.30 -2.08
CA ALA A 93 -4.68 3.54 -1.29
C ALA A 93 -4.53 5.04 -0.95
N GLU A 94 -4.73 5.91 -1.93
CA GLU A 94 -4.68 7.37 -1.71
C GLU A 94 -5.80 7.85 -0.78
N ARG A 95 -7.03 7.38 -0.97
CA ARG A 95 -8.15 7.69 -0.07
C ARG A 95 -7.87 7.19 1.35
N GLY A 96 -7.28 6.01 1.49
CA GLY A 96 -6.89 5.42 2.77
C GLY A 96 -5.91 6.28 3.55
N SER A 97 -4.87 6.80 2.89
CA SER A 97 -3.91 7.73 3.52
C SER A 97 -4.57 9.02 3.99
N ARG A 98 -5.40 9.65 3.14
CA ARG A 98 -6.14 10.87 3.51
C ARG A 98 -7.10 10.62 4.68
N LEU A 99 -7.75 9.45 4.71
CA LEU A 99 -8.65 9.07 5.79
C LEU A 99 -7.89 8.80 7.09
N ALA A 100 -6.71 8.18 7.02
CA ALA A 100 -5.85 7.97 8.19
C ALA A 100 -5.46 9.30 8.85
N TYR A 101 -5.08 10.31 8.06
CA TYR A 101 -4.81 11.65 8.58
C TYR A 101 -6.05 12.32 9.18
N ARG A 102 -7.23 12.17 8.54
CA ARG A 102 -8.49 12.70 9.11
C ARG A 102 -8.84 12.04 10.45
N ARG A 103 -8.68 10.72 10.56
CA ARG A 103 -8.90 9.98 11.82
C ARG A 103 -7.94 10.45 12.91
N HIS A 104 -6.68 10.69 12.55
CA HIS A 104 -5.71 11.28 13.46
C HIS A 104 -6.17 12.64 13.97
N MET A 105 -6.54 13.58 13.08
CA MET A 105 -7.04 14.89 13.51
C MET A 105 -8.25 14.81 14.44
N ILE A 106 -9.16 13.86 14.21
CA ILE A 106 -10.34 13.65 15.07
C ILE A 106 -9.95 13.08 16.43
N SER A 107 -9.02 12.11 16.48
CA SER A 107 -8.56 11.47 17.72
C SER A 107 -7.76 12.44 18.59
N GLU A 108 -6.88 13.22 17.97
CA GLU A 108 -5.90 14.07 18.65
C GLU A 108 -6.41 15.49 18.91
N GLY A 109 -7.40 15.95 18.14
CA GLY A 109 -7.92 17.32 18.19
C GLY A 109 -6.95 18.39 17.66
N LYS A 110 -5.81 17.99 17.07
CA LYS A 110 -4.76 18.88 16.56
C LYS A 110 -4.12 18.36 15.27
N PRO A 111 -3.49 19.23 14.45
CA PRO A 111 -2.94 18.84 13.15
C PRO A 111 -1.62 18.06 13.20
N GLY A 112 -0.99 17.96 14.37
CA GLY A 112 0.25 17.22 14.53
C GLY A 112 0.49 16.78 15.97
N THR A 113 1.21 15.67 16.10
CA THR A 113 1.37 14.92 17.36
C THR A 113 2.82 14.51 17.49
N ILE A 114 3.39 14.64 18.68
CA ILE A 114 4.76 14.19 18.94
C ILE A 114 4.72 12.71 19.30
N TYR A 115 5.45 11.90 18.55
CA TYR A 115 5.64 10.48 18.82
C TYR A 115 6.90 10.30 19.67
N PHE A 116 6.80 9.43 20.68
CA PHE A 116 7.90 8.99 21.52
C PHE A 116 8.01 7.48 21.40
N LEU A 117 9.15 6.99 20.91
CA LEU A 117 9.42 5.58 20.75
C LEU A 117 10.62 5.19 21.59
N ASN A 118 10.45 4.16 22.42
CA ASN A 118 11.52 3.58 23.22
C ASN A 118 11.69 2.10 22.85
N PHE A 119 12.91 1.74 22.47
CA PHE A 119 13.29 0.38 22.08
C PHE A 119 14.06 -0.26 23.23
N CYS A 120 13.33 -1.00 24.07
CA CYS A 120 13.87 -1.68 25.25
C CYS A 120 13.67 -3.21 25.10
N GLY A 121 13.40 -3.94 26.19
CA GLY A 121 12.92 -5.33 26.08
C GLY A 121 11.64 -5.49 25.24
N TYR A 122 10.87 -4.42 25.09
CA TYR A 122 9.70 -4.27 24.24
C TYR A 122 9.77 -2.93 23.50
N LEU A 123 9.00 -2.77 22.41
CA LEU A 123 8.82 -1.49 21.74
C LEU A 123 7.69 -0.71 22.43
N VAL A 124 8.02 0.40 23.08
CA VAL A 124 7.03 1.29 23.67
C VAL A 124 6.79 2.46 22.73
N SER A 125 5.55 2.70 22.37
CA SER A 125 5.11 3.86 21.58
C SER A 125 4.15 4.69 22.39
N ALA A 126 4.44 5.97 22.51
CA ALA A 126 3.56 6.96 23.14
C ALA A 126 3.38 8.15 22.20
N THR A 127 2.26 8.84 22.37
CA THR A 127 2.08 10.19 21.83
C THR A 127 1.99 11.18 22.99
N ASP A 128 2.07 12.47 22.70
CA ASP A 128 1.87 13.53 23.69
C ASP A 128 0.43 13.64 24.23
N THR A 129 -0.49 12.84 23.71
CA THR A 129 -1.93 12.85 24.01
C THR A 129 -2.47 11.51 24.53
N HIS A 130 -1.84 10.40 24.13
CA HIS A 130 -2.30 9.05 24.45
C HIS A 130 -1.35 8.32 25.39
N THR A 131 -1.92 7.39 26.14
CA THR A 131 -1.16 6.53 27.05
C THR A 131 -0.17 5.66 26.28
N PRO A 132 1.02 5.39 26.83
CA PRO A 132 2.01 4.54 26.18
C PRO A 132 1.47 3.12 25.91
N VAL A 133 1.67 2.64 24.69
CA VAL A 133 1.34 1.28 24.25
C VAL A 133 2.63 0.50 24.04
N SER A 134 2.68 -0.72 24.57
CA SER A 134 3.83 -1.62 24.42
C SER A 134 3.54 -2.71 23.39
N TYR A 135 4.50 -2.95 22.50
CA TYR A 135 4.46 -3.95 21.44
C TYR A 135 5.60 -4.97 21.62
N ASP A 136 5.27 -6.25 21.49
CA ASP A 136 6.28 -7.31 21.39
C ASP A 136 6.95 -7.24 20.00
N TYR A 137 8.27 -7.33 19.93
CA TYR A 137 9.00 -7.39 18.66
C TYR A 137 8.57 -8.55 17.76
N LYS A 138 8.05 -9.65 18.32
CA LYS A 138 7.46 -10.77 17.57
C LYS A 138 6.24 -10.35 16.74
N SER A 139 5.59 -9.24 17.08
CA SER A 139 4.46 -8.69 16.32
C SER A 139 4.92 -7.98 15.04
N ILE A 140 6.17 -7.55 14.94
CA ILE A 140 6.68 -6.86 13.77
C ILE A 140 6.96 -7.90 12.67
N VAL A 141 6.20 -7.82 11.58
CA VAL A 141 6.23 -8.80 10.48
C VAL A 141 7.18 -8.40 9.36
N SER A 142 7.39 -7.11 9.14
CA SER A 142 8.33 -6.61 8.13
C SER A 142 8.70 -5.16 8.39
N ILE A 143 9.82 -4.73 7.80
CA ILE A 143 10.30 -3.36 7.87
C ILE A 143 10.34 -2.81 6.45
N ALA A 144 9.82 -1.60 6.28
CA ALA A 144 10.00 -0.82 5.06
C ALA A 144 10.69 0.51 5.35
N GLU A 145 11.33 1.06 4.33
CA GLU A 145 12.05 2.32 4.40
C GLU A 145 11.48 3.30 3.38
N SER A 146 11.05 4.46 3.89
CA SER A 146 10.73 5.64 3.10
C SER A 146 11.90 6.65 3.16
N GLU A 147 11.68 7.87 2.69
CA GLU A 147 12.73 8.89 2.62
C GLU A 147 13.18 9.34 4.02
N ARG A 148 12.24 9.57 4.93
CA ARG A 148 12.49 10.03 6.30
C ARG A 148 12.25 8.95 7.36
N PHE A 149 11.50 7.89 7.06
CA PHE A 149 11.06 6.93 8.08
C PHE A 149 11.45 5.47 7.80
N PHE A 150 11.62 4.72 8.88
CA PHE A 150 11.39 3.28 8.90
C PHE A 150 9.94 3.02 9.30
N LEU A 151 9.26 2.12 8.59
CA LEU A 151 7.89 1.70 8.86
C LEU A 151 7.92 0.25 9.35
N LEU A 152 7.64 0.06 10.64
CA LEU A 152 7.58 -1.24 11.29
C LEU A 152 6.17 -1.80 11.12
N PHE A 153 5.97 -2.74 10.20
CA PHE A 153 4.65 -3.31 9.95
C PHE A 153 4.26 -4.31 11.02
N LEU A 154 3.04 -4.11 11.52
CA LEU A 154 2.31 -5.00 12.40
C LEU A 154 1.28 -5.80 11.59
N PRO A 155 0.62 -6.82 12.18
CA PRO A 155 -0.52 -7.47 11.56
C PRO A 155 -1.64 -6.46 11.25
N TYR A 156 -2.56 -6.83 10.36
CA TYR A 156 -3.72 -6.01 9.99
C TYR A 156 -3.41 -4.65 9.36
N ARG A 157 -2.28 -4.53 8.65
CA ARG A 157 -1.86 -3.31 7.91
C ARG A 157 -1.62 -2.09 8.80
N LEU A 158 -1.36 -2.32 10.10
CA LEU A 158 -0.87 -1.29 11.00
C LEU A 158 0.65 -1.16 10.84
N TYR A 159 1.19 0.02 11.10
CA TYR A 159 2.63 0.23 11.13
C TYR A 159 3.00 1.29 12.16
N ILE A 160 4.19 1.16 12.74
CA ILE A 160 4.79 2.16 13.62
C ILE A 160 5.86 2.90 12.81
N PRO A 161 5.69 4.21 12.55
CA PRO A 161 6.73 5.00 11.88
C PRO A 161 7.87 5.29 12.85
N VAL A 162 9.11 5.36 12.36
CA VAL A 162 10.30 5.75 13.12
C VAL A 162 11.10 6.73 12.27
N GLU A 163 11.22 7.99 12.66
CA GLU A 163 12.00 8.96 11.88
C GLU A 163 13.49 8.66 11.97
N LYS A 164 14.16 8.49 10.83
CA LYS A 164 15.56 8.07 10.75
C LYS A 164 16.53 9.07 11.40
N ALA A 165 16.26 10.36 11.25
CA ALA A 165 17.08 11.43 11.80
C ALA A 165 16.88 11.62 13.32
N ALA A 166 15.77 11.12 13.87
CA ALA A 166 15.42 11.25 15.27
C ALA A 166 15.88 10.06 16.12
N ILE A 167 16.53 9.05 15.52
CA ILE A 167 17.01 7.87 16.24
C ILE A 167 18.25 8.24 17.04
N CYS A 168 18.15 8.06 18.35
CA CYS A 168 19.24 8.19 19.31
C CYS A 168 19.59 6.81 19.88
N GLY A 169 20.87 6.60 20.23
CA GLY A 169 21.37 5.36 20.83
C GLY A 169 22.36 4.56 19.97
N GLY A 170 22.64 5.01 18.74
CA GLY A 170 23.63 4.38 17.87
C GLY A 170 23.48 4.78 16.41
N SER A 171 24.18 4.08 15.52
CA SER A 171 24.07 4.26 14.08
C SER A 171 22.80 3.64 13.51
N ARG A 172 22.49 4.00 12.26
CA ARG A 172 21.37 3.42 11.50
C ARG A 172 21.53 1.89 11.36
N GLU A 173 22.74 1.43 11.09
CA GLU A 173 23.08 0.02 10.89
C GLU A 173 22.94 -0.77 12.19
N GLU A 174 23.37 -0.20 13.32
CA GLU A 174 23.19 -0.77 14.65
C GLU A 174 21.71 -0.89 15.01
N PHE A 175 20.91 0.14 14.72
CA PHE A 175 19.46 0.11 14.93
C PHE A 175 18.76 -0.98 14.13
N LEU A 176 19.08 -1.12 12.84
CA LEU A 176 18.50 -2.18 11.99
C LEU A 176 18.96 -3.57 12.44
N SER A 177 20.23 -3.73 12.81
CA SER A 177 20.76 -4.98 13.34
C SER A 177 20.06 -5.36 14.65
N TYR A 178 19.83 -4.39 15.53
CA TYR A 178 19.04 -4.57 16.74
C TYR A 178 17.62 -5.04 16.42
N LEU A 179 16.91 -4.35 15.52
CA LEU A 179 15.56 -4.75 15.12
C LEU A 179 15.52 -6.15 14.53
N PHE A 180 16.43 -6.51 13.62
CA PHE A 180 16.48 -7.85 13.03
C PHE A 180 16.81 -8.93 14.05
N SER A 181 17.66 -8.64 15.04
CA SER A 181 17.95 -9.58 16.13
C SER A 181 16.73 -9.86 17.02
N LYS A 182 15.85 -8.87 17.20
CA LYS A 182 14.66 -8.96 18.06
C LYS A 182 13.40 -9.40 17.32
N CYS A 183 13.32 -9.20 16.01
CA CYS A 183 12.14 -9.48 15.19
C CYS A 183 12.33 -10.79 14.39
N PRO A 184 11.97 -11.97 14.94
CA PRO A 184 12.22 -13.25 14.28
C PRO A 184 11.47 -13.43 12.96
N ARG A 185 10.39 -12.66 12.75
CA ARG A 185 9.57 -12.73 11.52
C ARG A 185 10.05 -11.79 10.43
N CYS A 186 10.89 -10.81 10.76
CA CYS A 186 11.41 -9.89 9.76
C CYS A 186 12.48 -10.61 8.93
N ARG A 187 12.29 -10.63 7.60
CA ARG A 187 13.39 -10.96 6.69
C ARG A 187 14.45 -9.86 6.82
N SER A 188 15.73 -10.21 6.72
CA SER A 188 16.89 -9.29 6.81
C SER A 188 16.94 -8.21 5.71
N ALA A 189 15.89 -8.07 4.90
CA ALA A 189 15.79 -7.09 3.83
C ALA A 189 14.73 -6.04 4.16
N VAL A 190 15.14 -4.78 4.15
CA VAL A 190 14.24 -3.62 4.28
C VAL A 190 13.63 -3.30 2.93
N GLN A 191 12.30 -3.20 2.88
CA GLN A 191 11.60 -2.90 1.63
C GLN A 191 11.62 -1.39 1.36
N LYS A 192 12.30 -0.95 0.29
CA LYS A 192 12.28 0.47 -0.12
C LYS A 192 10.90 0.85 -0.65
N VAL A 193 10.32 1.92 -0.12
CA VAL A 193 8.99 2.42 -0.50
C VAL A 193 9.09 3.54 -1.54
N LYS A 194 10.25 4.21 -1.62
CA LYS A 194 10.48 5.35 -2.52
C LYS A 194 10.05 5.02 -3.95
N TYR A 195 9.32 5.95 -4.57
CA TYR A 195 8.82 5.88 -5.95
C TYR A 195 7.81 4.77 -6.26
N LYS A 196 7.44 3.87 -5.33
CA LYS A 196 6.52 2.76 -5.64
C LYS A 196 5.15 3.23 -6.12
N ARG A 197 4.62 4.33 -5.56
CA ARG A 197 3.38 4.95 -6.05
C ARG A 197 3.49 5.41 -7.49
N GLN A 198 4.60 6.06 -7.85
CA GLN A 198 4.82 6.54 -9.23
C GLN A 198 4.93 5.36 -10.20
N ILE A 199 5.59 4.27 -9.80
CA ILE A 199 5.67 3.05 -10.61
C ILE A 199 4.29 2.41 -10.80
N CYS A 200 3.47 2.30 -9.74
CA CYS A 200 2.11 1.75 -9.86
C CYS A 200 1.26 2.60 -10.82
N LEU A 201 1.30 3.92 -10.66
CA LEU A 201 0.58 4.85 -11.54
C LEU A 201 1.06 4.76 -12.99
N ALA A 202 2.38 4.66 -13.22
CA ALA A 202 2.93 4.47 -14.56
C ALA A 202 2.47 3.15 -15.19
N LEU A 203 2.43 2.06 -14.40
CA LEU A 203 1.92 0.77 -14.86
C LEU A 203 0.41 0.81 -15.16
N ALA A 204 -0.38 1.49 -14.34
CA ALA A 204 -1.81 1.67 -14.59
C ALA A 204 -2.07 2.45 -15.88
N ILE A 205 -1.31 3.53 -16.13
CA ILE A 205 -1.36 4.28 -17.40
C ILE A 205 -0.93 3.40 -18.58
N LEU A 206 0.11 2.59 -18.41
CA LEU A 206 0.57 1.64 -19.43
C LEU A 206 -0.53 0.63 -19.78
N PHE A 207 -1.26 0.10 -18.79
CA PHE A 207 -2.37 -0.83 -19.02
C PHE A 207 -3.52 -0.16 -19.77
N LEU A 208 -3.82 1.10 -19.45
CA LEU A 208 -4.81 1.89 -20.17
C LEU A 208 -4.38 2.13 -21.63
N ALA A 209 -3.12 2.44 -21.87
CA ALA A 209 -2.58 2.59 -23.23
C ALA A 209 -2.66 1.27 -24.02
N ALA A 210 -2.32 0.14 -23.39
CA ALA A 210 -2.45 -1.18 -23.99
C ALA A 210 -3.91 -1.53 -24.34
N PHE A 211 -4.86 -1.13 -23.49
CA PHE A 211 -6.29 -1.26 -23.77
C PHE A 211 -6.71 -0.47 -25.01
N LEU A 212 -6.35 0.81 -25.07
CA LEU A 212 -6.68 1.67 -26.21
C LEU A 212 -6.08 1.14 -27.51
N LEU A 213 -4.83 0.67 -27.46
CA LEU A 213 -4.16 0.06 -28.61
C LEU A 213 -4.86 -1.23 -29.06
N GLY A 214 -5.13 -2.15 -28.14
CA GLY A 214 -5.82 -3.41 -28.44
C GLY A 214 -7.22 -3.17 -29.01
N PHE A 215 -7.94 -2.18 -28.49
CA PHE A 215 -9.26 -1.80 -28.99
C PHE A 215 -9.20 -1.19 -30.39
N ALA A 216 -8.24 -0.30 -30.66
CA ALA A 216 -8.04 0.27 -31.99
C ALA A 216 -7.71 -0.82 -33.04
N LEU A 217 -6.84 -1.77 -32.69
CA LEU A 217 -6.50 -2.91 -33.56
C LEU A 217 -7.72 -3.81 -33.81
N PHE A 218 -8.55 -4.05 -32.79
CA PHE A 218 -9.80 -4.79 -32.94
C PHE A 218 -10.76 -4.11 -33.92
N VAL A 219 -10.98 -2.80 -33.76
CA VAL A 219 -11.86 -2.03 -34.67
C VAL A 219 -11.32 -2.08 -36.09
N PHE A 220 -10.01 -1.86 -36.28
CA PHE A 220 -9.38 -1.91 -37.58
C PHE A 220 -9.53 -3.28 -38.26
N ASP A 221 -9.24 -4.37 -37.54
CA ASP A 221 -9.39 -5.73 -38.07
C ASP A 221 -10.87 -6.05 -38.39
N SER A 222 -11.81 -5.60 -37.56
CA SER A 222 -13.25 -5.77 -37.79
C SER A 222 -13.71 -5.04 -39.05
N VAL A 223 -13.26 -3.79 -39.26
CA VAL A 223 -13.55 -3.01 -40.47
C VAL A 223 -12.92 -3.66 -41.70
N ARG A 224 -11.67 -4.12 -41.62
CA ARG A 224 -10.98 -4.82 -42.71
C ARG A 224 -11.74 -6.09 -43.12
N LYS A 225 -12.16 -6.90 -42.14
CA LYS A 225 -12.95 -8.12 -42.38
C LYS A 225 -14.30 -7.80 -43.00
N ALA A 226 -15.00 -6.77 -42.51
CA ALA A 226 -16.28 -6.33 -43.09
C ALA A 226 -16.13 -5.82 -44.54
N ALA A 227 -15.05 -5.11 -44.85
CA ALA A 227 -14.77 -4.61 -46.21
C ALA A 227 -14.36 -5.72 -47.19
N ALA A 228 -13.83 -6.84 -46.68
CA ALA A 228 -13.45 -8.01 -47.47
C ALA A 228 -14.63 -8.92 -47.84
N TYR A 229 -15.82 -8.71 -47.26
CA TYR A 229 -17.01 -9.46 -47.66
C TYR A 229 -17.48 -9.02 -49.05
N PRO A 230 -17.69 -9.96 -50.00
CA PRO A 230 -18.22 -9.62 -51.31
C PRO A 230 -19.64 -9.08 -51.13
N LYS A 231 -19.90 -7.88 -51.68
CA LYS A 231 -21.19 -7.15 -51.58
C LYS A 231 -22.43 -8.03 -51.88
N GLY A 232 -22.29 -9.06 -52.73
CA GLY A 232 -23.39 -9.97 -53.08
C GLY A 232 -23.71 -11.09 -52.09
N GLU A 233 -22.83 -11.43 -51.14
CA GLU A 233 -23.14 -12.45 -50.12
C GLU A 233 -23.94 -11.91 -48.94
N ILE A 234 -23.70 -10.64 -48.56
CA ILE A 234 -24.45 -9.97 -47.50
C ILE A 234 -25.92 -9.84 -47.91
N GLU A 235 -26.19 -9.42 -49.16
CA GLU A 235 -27.55 -9.40 -49.71
C GLU A 235 -28.19 -10.78 -49.76
N LYS A 236 -27.45 -11.83 -50.15
CA LYS A 236 -27.96 -13.21 -50.14
C LYS A 236 -28.31 -13.70 -48.73
N MET A 237 -27.46 -13.43 -47.74
CA MET A 237 -27.75 -13.82 -46.35
C MET A 237 -28.93 -13.05 -45.77
N LEU A 238 -29.07 -11.75 -46.08
CA LEU A 238 -30.24 -10.96 -45.68
C LEU A 238 -31.52 -11.45 -46.34
N LEU A 239 -31.48 -11.81 -47.64
CA LEU A 239 -32.62 -12.38 -48.36
C LEU A 239 -33.01 -13.77 -47.84
N ILE A 240 -32.04 -14.60 -47.44
CA ILE A 240 -32.31 -15.91 -46.83
C ILE A 240 -32.94 -15.73 -45.45
N ALA A 241 -32.43 -14.81 -44.63
CA ALA A 241 -32.99 -14.51 -43.31
C ALA A 241 -34.42 -13.94 -43.41
N LEU A 242 -34.70 -13.08 -44.41
CA LEU A 242 -36.04 -12.54 -44.67
C LEU A 242 -37.03 -13.58 -45.23
N LYS A 243 -36.55 -14.65 -45.88
CA LYS A 243 -37.40 -15.77 -46.36
C LYS A 243 -37.70 -16.81 -45.28
N LEU A 244 -36.98 -16.78 -44.16
CA LEU A 244 -37.16 -17.69 -43.01
C LEU A 244 -38.04 -17.08 -41.89
N LEU A 245 -38.52 -15.84 -42.09
CA LEU A 245 -39.49 -15.13 -41.26
C LEU A 245 -40.86 -15.15 -41.96
#